data_AF-A0A1P8Q3Q4-F1
#
_entry.id   AF-A0A1P8Q3Q4-F1
#
_cell.length_a   1.000
_cell.length_b   1.000
_cell.length_c   1.000
_cell.angle_alpha   90.00
_cell.angle_beta   90.00
_cell.angle_gamma   90.00
#
_symmetry.space_group_name_H-M   'P 1'
#
loop_
_entity.id
_entity.type
_entity.pdbx_description
1 polymer ?
#
loop_
_entity_poly.entity_id
_entity_poly.type
_entity_poly.pdbx_seq_one_letter_code
_entity_poly.pdbx_strand_id
1 'polypeptide(L)'
;MVNVIDNEARKRSSMMPVGIKIIDDKGDVAHTAKTDLDTNYISLESKWFGSSSNNTGGNTGGNTGGNTYPNQPSAGADYYAGSLADGEITERYLLYQRDESVAEDPKTPKTVTLLKDVGTKFNMAGDGATLLLHLQKTLMTAGAKGTVSDIELNYDTNNVAKEGYFTTTSVYPVYIKSTDLATTNELDIPINGIGENLSSKNFLAPHLKLKFNGDGTMTYYSVTGYDTDGNTTGANYEVVVDAIATFSVQTAVAQLPASVYFFNGSTDSDATLSGASDFYENAMDGLELNLESSYSVNMSAYSSRSAFFDFNLNDIGLSSPIRIPKDKLIVGLTLNNVFKGIKIIDYSEYVDGVGGVSVNGIGKNSIKIMDKSISIDISVNVKPTDKNGSVSQELRLAKVSTFKN
;
A
#
# COMPACT_ATOMS: atom_id res chain seq x y z
N MET A 1 33.15 58.71 28.06
CA MET A 1 32.37 57.59 27.48
C MET A 1 31.23 58.24 26.70
N VAL A 2 31.34 58.27 25.37
CA VAL A 2 30.36 58.95 24.50
C VAL A 2 29.31 57.91 24.13
N ASN A 3 28.05 58.14 24.52
CA ASN A 3 26.92 57.33 24.04
C ASN A 3 26.72 57.59 22.55
N VAL A 4 27.21 56.69 21.71
CA VAL A 4 26.86 56.67 20.30
C VAL A 4 25.44 56.11 20.21
N ILE A 5 24.46 57.01 20.02
CA ILE A 5 23.08 56.61 19.74
C ILE A 5 23.05 56.18 18.28
N ASP A 6 23.08 54.87 18.04
CA ASP A 6 22.94 54.29 16.71
C ASP A 6 21.48 54.44 16.23
N ASN A 7 21.23 55.51 15.47
CA ASN A 7 19.93 55.79 14.89
C ASN A 7 19.55 54.81 13.76
N GLU A 8 20.49 54.07 13.17
CA GLU A 8 20.17 53.01 12.20
C GLU A 8 19.61 51.78 12.90
N ALA A 9 20.18 51.37 14.04
CA ALA A 9 19.65 50.27 14.84
C ALA A 9 18.21 50.56 15.32
N ARG A 10 17.92 51.80 15.72
CA ARG A 10 16.55 52.23 16.07
C ARG A 10 15.60 52.22 14.87
N LYS A 11 16.03 52.63 13.68
CA LYS A 11 15.21 52.55 12.47
C LYS A 11 14.92 51.09 12.06
N ARG A 12 15.89 50.17 12.20
CA ARG A 12 15.68 48.74 11.91
C ARG A 12 14.73 48.07 12.91
N SER A 13 14.76 48.46 14.19
CA SER A 13 13.78 48.00 15.19
C SER A 13 12.33 48.40 14.86
N SER A 14 12.12 49.55 14.19
CA SER A 14 10.79 50.00 13.76
C SER A 14 10.21 49.28 12.53
N MET A 15 10.98 48.36 11.92
CA MET A 15 10.57 47.58 10.75
C MET A 15 10.24 46.12 11.08
N MET A 16 10.32 45.71 12.36
CA MET A 16 9.86 44.38 12.75
C MET A 16 8.34 44.33 12.75
N PRO A 17 7.72 43.24 12.26
CA PRO A 17 6.27 43.08 12.36
C PRO A 17 5.85 43.20 13.82
N VAL A 18 4.92 44.12 14.10
CA VAL A 18 4.43 44.44 15.46
C VAL A 18 3.32 43.49 15.92
N GLY A 19 3.00 42.49 15.10
CA GLY A 19 2.00 41.48 15.39
C GLY A 19 1.59 40.67 14.17
N ILE A 20 0.82 39.61 14.44
CA ILE A 20 0.22 38.70 13.46
C ILE A 20 -1.30 38.75 13.65
N LYS A 21 -2.07 38.83 12.55
CA LYS A 21 -3.53 38.65 12.54
C LYS A 21 -3.86 37.36 11.81
N ILE A 22 -4.71 36.55 12.44
CA ILE A 22 -5.32 35.37 11.80
C ILE A 22 -6.70 35.81 11.33
N ILE A 23 -6.98 35.61 10.05
CA ILE A 23 -8.23 36.01 9.38
C ILE A 23 -8.95 34.72 8.99
N ASP A 24 -10.26 34.65 9.24
CA ASP A 24 -11.09 33.51 8.86
C ASP A 24 -11.48 33.54 7.37
N ASP A 25 -12.14 32.48 6.90
CA ASP A 25 -12.53 32.32 5.49
C ASP A 25 -13.54 33.37 5.00
N LYS A 26 -14.09 34.20 5.91
CA LYS A 26 -15.01 35.30 5.60
C LYS A 26 -14.33 36.66 5.61
N GLY A 27 -13.03 36.72 5.93
CA GLY A 27 -12.27 37.96 6.00
C GLY A 27 -12.30 38.63 7.38
N ASP A 28 -12.89 37.99 8.40
CA ASP A 28 -12.97 38.52 9.75
C ASP A 28 -11.72 38.15 10.57
N VAL A 29 -11.27 39.04 11.45
CA VAL A 29 -10.09 38.78 12.30
C VAL A 29 -10.47 37.83 13.43
N ALA A 30 -10.00 36.59 13.36
CA ALA A 30 -10.20 35.55 14.36
C ALA A 30 -9.31 35.77 15.61
N HIS A 31 -8.02 36.05 15.40
CA HIS A 31 -7.05 36.25 16.48
C HIS A 31 -6.02 37.33 16.13
N THR A 32 -5.43 37.95 17.17
CA THR A 32 -4.33 38.90 17.01
C THR A 32 -3.30 38.65 18.10
N ALA A 33 -2.06 38.37 17.71
CA ALA A 33 -0.91 38.44 18.60
C ALA A 33 -0.09 39.69 18.28
N LYS A 34 0.46 40.32 19.32
CA LYS A 34 1.37 41.44 19.18
C LYS A 34 2.75 41.03 19.68
N THR A 35 3.77 41.65 19.11
CA THR A 35 5.15 41.47 19.55
C THR A 35 5.29 42.06 20.95
N ASP A 36 5.84 41.28 21.87
CA ASP A 36 6.35 41.78 23.12
C ASP A 36 7.62 42.59 22.83
N LEU A 37 7.58 43.89 23.08
CA LEU A 37 8.65 44.83 22.74
C LEU A 37 9.88 44.68 23.65
N ASP A 38 9.71 44.06 24.83
CA ASP A 38 10.83 43.84 25.75
C ASP A 38 11.64 42.59 25.35
N THR A 39 10.97 41.61 24.73
CA THR A 39 11.58 40.31 24.40
C THR A 39 11.72 40.07 22.90
N ASN A 40 11.12 40.90 22.05
CA ASN A 40 11.01 40.74 20.58
C ASN A 40 10.37 39.41 20.13
N TYR A 41 9.57 38.76 20.98
CA TYR A 41 8.83 37.56 20.64
C TYR A 41 7.36 37.85 20.34
N ILE A 42 6.77 37.04 19.45
CA ILE A 42 5.33 36.95 19.24
C ILE A 42 4.89 35.61 19.81
N SER A 43 4.06 35.64 20.86
CA SER A 43 3.50 34.43 21.45
C SER A 43 2.13 34.14 20.84
N LEU A 44 1.94 32.92 20.37
CA LEU A 44 0.66 32.41 19.86
C LEU A 44 0.12 31.39 20.86
N GLU A 45 -1.12 31.55 21.31
CA GLU A 45 -1.71 30.62 22.26
C GLU A 45 -2.04 29.30 21.55
N SER A 46 -1.66 28.16 22.14
CA SER A 46 -1.83 26.83 21.49
C SER A 46 -3.28 26.51 21.16
N LYS A 47 -4.24 27.03 21.93
CA LYS A 47 -5.68 26.90 21.66
C LYS A 47 -6.14 27.57 20.34
N TRP A 48 -5.36 28.50 19.79
CA TRP A 48 -5.66 29.12 18.48
C TRP A 48 -5.46 28.16 17.31
N PHE A 49 -4.81 27.02 17.53
CA PHE A 49 -4.53 26.00 16.51
C PHE A 49 -5.41 24.75 16.66
N GLY A 50 -6.50 24.84 17.42
CA GLY A 50 -7.30 23.68 17.81
C GLY A 50 -6.65 22.97 18.99
N SER A 51 -7.31 23.06 20.14
CA SER A 51 -6.94 22.54 21.47
C SER A 51 -5.91 21.41 21.53
N SER A 52 -4.71 21.77 22.02
CA SER A 52 -3.81 20.88 22.75
C SER A 52 -4.23 20.79 24.23
N SER A 53 -4.71 19.64 24.72
CA SER A 53 -4.49 19.12 26.09
C SER A 53 -5.49 18.01 26.46
N ASN A 54 -5.09 16.75 26.33
CA ASN A 54 -5.49 15.64 27.20
C ASN A 54 -4.48 14.51 27.01
N ASN A 55 -3.28 14.72 27.54
CA ASN A 55 -2.30 13.65 27.70
C ASN A 55 -2.54 13.02 29.08
N THR A 56 -3.54 12.14 29.15
CA THR A 56 -3.69 11.15 30.23
C THR A 56 -4.05 9.85 29.54
N GLY A 57 -3.11 8.90 29.56
CA GLY A 57 -3.35 7.53 29.09
C GLY A 57 -4.62 6.97 29.72
N GLY A 58 -5.51 6.46 28.88
CA GLY A 58 -6.81 6.00 29.30
C GLY A 58 -7.65 5.57 28.10
N ASN A 59 -7.56 4.28 27.81
CA ASN A 59 -8.46 3.53 26.97
C ASN A 59 -9.94 3.89 27.22
N THR A 60 -10.59 4.61 26.32
CA THR A 60 -12.06 4.61 26.12
C THR A 60 -12.38 5.22 24.75
N GLY A 61 -12.91 4.41 23.84
CA GLY A 61 -13.56 4.89 22.64
C GLY A 61 -14.75 5.81 22.96
N GLY A 62 -15.05 6.73 22.04
CA GLY A 62 -16.25 7.56 22.11
C GLY A 62 -16.05 8.99 21.63
N ASN A 63 -16.35 9.21 20.36
CA ASN A 63 -16.88 10.42 19.71
C ASN A 63 -16.92 11.72 20.55
N THR A 64 -16.20 12.75 20.11
CA THR A 64 -16.68 14.14 20.23
C THR A 64 -16.02 15.07 19.20
N GLY A 65 -16.65 15.15 18.02
CA GLY A 65 -16.91 16.43 17.34
C GLY A 65 -15.85 16.97 16.37
N GLY A 66 -16.28 17.15 15.09
CA GLY A 66 -15.84 18.31 14.30
C GLY A 66 -15.28 18.08 12.90
N ASN A 67 -15.95 17.31 12.03
CA ASN A 67 -16.23 17.68 10.63
C ASN A 67 -16.94 16.54 9.90
N THR A 68 -18.00 16.89 9.18
CA THR A 68 -18.76 16.03 8.27
C THR A 68 -17.88 15.61 7.09
N TYR A 69 -17.04 14.59 7.27
CA TYR A 69 -16.56 13.79 6.16
C TYR A 69 -17.68 12.81 5.77
N PRO A 70 -18.08 12.73 4.49
CA PRO A 70 -19.19 11.87 4.03
C PRO A 70 -19.01 10.36 4.29
N ASN A 71 -17.85 9.94 4.79
CA ASN A 71 -17.41 8.55 4.87
C ASN A 71 -17.19 8.02 6.30
N GLN A 72 -17.73 8.67 7.34
CA GLN A 72 -17.67 8.11 8.70
C GLN A 72 -18.70 6.97 8.87
N PRO A 73 -18.28 5.75 9.28
CA PRO A 73 -19.19 4.67 9.60
C PRO A 73 -19.94 4.95 10.91
N SER A 74 -21.08 4.27 11.09
CA SER A 74 -21.88 4.34 12.32
C SER A 74 -21.08 3.94 13.56
N ALA A 75 -21.49 4.48 14.71
CA ALA A 75 -20.83 4.28 16.02
C ALA A 75 -20.39 2.83 16.25
N GLY A 76 -19.11 2.64 16.61
CA GLY A 76 -18.53 1.34 16.98
C GLY A 76 -17.47 0.79 16.03
N ALA A 77 -17.31 1.35 14.82
CA ALA A 77 -16.13 1.14 13.98
C ALA A 77 -15.18 2.35 14.17
N ASP A 78 -13.99 2.16 14.73
CA ASP A 78 -13.03 3.25 14.99
C ASP A 78 -12.21 3.63 13.75
N TYR A 79 -12.49 3.01 12.59
CA TYR A 79 -11.75 3.20 11.33
C TYR A 79 -12.72 3.52 10.21
N TYR A 80 -12.34 4.47 9.36
CA TYR A 80 -13.13 4.88 8.21
C TYR A 80 -12.30 4.87 6.94
N ALA A 81 -12.96 4.98 5.80
CA ALA A 81 -12.26 5.11 4.53
C ALA A 81 -11.48 6.42 4.47
N GLY A 82 -10.18 6.32 4.66
CA GLY A 82 -9.27 7.47 4.79
C GLY A 82 -8.20 7.24 5.85
N SER A 83 -8.48 6.51 6.92
CA SER A 83 -7.54 6.32 8.05
C SER A 83 -6.17 5.78 7.62
N LEU A 84 -6.12 4.87 6.65
CA LEU A 84 -4.86 4.40 6.08
C LEU A 84 -4.13 5.50 5.30
N ALA A 85 -4.85 6.27 4.47
CA ALA A 85 -4.28 7.36 3.68
C ALA A 85 -3.73 8.47 4.59
N ASP A 86 -4.45 8.80 5.65
CA ASP A 86 -4.09 9.83 6.65
C ASP A 86 -2.94 9.40 7.59
N GLY A 87 -2.52 8.13 7.54
CA GLY A 87 -1.43 7.59 8.36
C GLY A 87 -1.84 7.24 9.80
N GLU A 88 -3.14 7.11 10.06
CA GLU A 88 -3.69 6.73 11.37
C GLU A 88 -3.53 5.23 11.65
N ILE A 89 -3.32 4.41 10.61
CA ILE A 89 -3.09 2.97 10.72
C ILE A 89 -1.58 2.69 10.70
N THR A 90 -1.09 2.02 11.74
CA THR A 90 0.33 1.68 11.96
C THR A 90 0.49 0.22 12.42
N GLU A 91 1.71 -0.18 12.76
CA GLU A 91 2.08 -1.50 13.29
C GLU A 91 1.61 -2.66 12.40
N ARG A 92 1.65 -2.45 11.08
CA ARG A 92 1.18 -3.40 10.08
C ARG A 92 2.19 -4.52 9.82
N TYR A 93 2.20 -5.52 10.69
CA TYR A 93 3.02 -6.72 10.50
C TYR A 93 2.22 -7.86 9.87
N LEU A 94 2.84 -8.53 8.90
CA LEU A 94 2.28 -9.72 8.26
C LEU A 94 2.04 -10.85 9.28
N LEU A 95 0.83 -11.40 9.27
CA LEU A 95 0.43 -12.59 10.01
C LEU A 95 0.23 -13.79 9.11
N TYR A 96 -0.16 -13.58 7.84
CA TYR A 96 -0.34 -14.63 6.86
C TYR A 96 -0.30 -14.03 5.46
N GLN A 97 0.25 -14.78 4.51
CA GLN A 97 0.19 -14.47 3.08
C GLN A 97 -0.16 -15.76 2.32
N ARG A 98 -1.05 -15.64 1.33
CA ARG A 98 -1.42 -16.74 0.44
C ARG A 98 -0.24 -17.18 -0.42
N ASP A 99 -0.14 -18.49 -0.62
CA ASP A 99 0.74 -19.07 -1.64
C ASP A 99 0.00 -19.09 -2.99
N GLU A 100 0.33 -18.12 -3.85
CA GLU A 100 -0.28 -17.99 -5.18
C GLU A 100 0.08 -19.15 -6.13
N SER A 101 1.10 -19.96 -5.80
CA SER A 101 1.47 -21.13 -6.61
C SER A 101 0.55 -22.34 -6.40
N VAL A 102 -0.28 -22.29 -5.35
CA VAL A 102 -1.22 -23.35 -5.01
C VAL A 102 -2.63 -22.91 -5.38
N ALA A 103 -3.30 -23.73 -6.19
CA ALA A 103 -4.72 -23.55 -6.46
C ALA A 103 -5.52 -23.82 -5.17
N GLU A 104 -6.29 -22.84 -4.73
CA GLU A 104 -7.13 -22.94 -3.53
C GLU A 104 -8.60 -22.80 -3.94
N ASP A 105 -9.47 -23.65 -3.39
CA ASP A 105 -10.93 -23.47 -3.48
C ASP A 105 -11.37 -22.58 -2.31
N PRO A 106 -11.78 -21.32 -2.55
CA PRO A 106 -12.08 -20.38 -1.48
C PRO A 106 -13.26 -20.81 -0.61
N LYS A 107 -14.12 -21.73 -1.07
CA LYS A 107 -15.31 -22.18 -0.32
C LYS A 107 -14.98 -23.21 0.75
N THR A 108 -13.81 -23.84 0.69
CA THR A 108 -13.42 -24.86 1.66
C THR A 108 -12.75 -24.21 2.87
N PRO A 109 -13.20 -24.48 4.11
CA PRO A 109 -12.55 -23.99 5.32
C PRO A 109 -11.05 -24.28 5.33
N LYS A 110 -10.25 -23.21 5.35
CA LYS A 110 -8.78 -23.29 5.45
C LYS A 110 -8.36 -22.77 6.80
N THR A 111 -7.52 -23.53 7.49
CA THR A 111 -6.89 -23.09 8.75
C THR A 111 -5.43 -22.80 8.50
N VAL A 112 -4.99 -21.60 8.86
CA VAL A 112 -3.62 -21.12 8.68
C VAL A 112 -2.98 -20.85 10.04
N THR A 113 -1.69 -21.15 10.17
CA THR A 113 -0.90 -20.76 11.35
C THR A 113 -0.38 -19.34 11.13
N LEU A 114 -0.55 -18.47 12.13
CA LEU A 114 -0.10 -17.09 12.03
C LEU A 114 1.43 -17.01 12.22
N LEU A 115 2.07 -16.13 11.45
CA LEU A 115 3.53 -15.95 11.42
C LEU A 115 4.09 -15.33 12.72
N LYS A 116 3.23 -14.73 13.54
CA LYS A 116 3.59 -14.10 14.81
C LYS A 116 2.63 -14.56 15.91
N ASP A 117 3.14 -14.56 17.13
CA ASP A 117 2.30 -14.76 18.32
C ASP A 117 1.38 -13.54 18.51
N VAL A 118 0.09 -13.81 18.51
CA VAL A 118 -0.98 -12.82 18.72
C VAL A 118 -1.65 -12.98 20.09
N GLY A 119 -1.19 -13.92 20.91
CA GLY A 119 -1.81 -14.30 22.17
C GLY A 119 -3.11 -15.10 21.98
N THR A 120 -3.59 -15.75 23.04
CA THR A 120 -4.79 -16.61 22.99
C THR A 120 -6.10 -15.86 22.81
N LYS A 121 -6.07 -14.53 22.94
CA LYS A 121 -7.22 -13.63 22.74
C LYS A 121 -6.94 -12.53 21.72
N PHE A 122 -5.99 -12.75 20.80
CA PHE A 122 -5.59 -11.76 19.80
C PHE A 122 -5.10 -10.42 20.42
N ASN A 123 -4.63 -10.45 21.67
CA ASN A 123 -4.30 -9.28 22.49
C ASN A 123 -2.84 -8.82 22.35
N MET A 124 -2.04 -9.47 21.49
CA MET A 124 -0.68 -9.07 21.15
C MET A 124 -0.57 -8.53 19.70
N ALA A 125 -1.72 -8.28 19.07
CA ALA A 125 -1.83 -7.86 17.67
C ALA A 125 -2.27 -6.38 17.53
N GLY A 126 -1.99 -5.55 18.54
CA GLY A 126 -2.43 -4.16 18.54
C GLY A 126 -3.95 -4.03 18.68
N ASP A 127 -4.53 -3.19 17.83
CA ASP A 127 -5.97 -2.93 17.79
C ASP A 127 -6.75 -3.98 16.99
N GLY A 128 -6.09 -4.81 16.17
CA GLY A 128 -6.76 -5.89 15.46
C GLY A 128 -6.02 -6.44 14.23
N ALA A 129 -6.80 -6.96 13.29
CA ALA A 129 -6.32 -7.50 12.02
C ALA A 129 -6.84 -6.72 10.81
N THR A 130 -5.96 -6.51 9.83
CA THR A 130 -6.28 -6.00 8.51
C THR A 130 -6.21 -7.14 7.48
N LEU A 131 -7.16 -7.20 6.57
CA LEU A 131 -7.21 -8.19 5.49
C LEU A 131 -7.13 -7.52 4.12
N LEU A 132 -6.22 -8.02 3.28
CA LEU A 132 -6.19 -7.74 1.85
C LEU A 132 -6.89 -8.89 1.12
N LEU A 133 -7.78 -8.52 0.20
CA LEU A 133 -8.72 -9.44 -0.43
C LEU A 133 -8.85 -9.11 -1.93
N HIS A 134 -9.10 -10.14 -2.72
CA HIS A 134 -9.70 -10.02 -4.05
C HIS A 134 -10.89 -10.99 -4.15
N LEU A 135 -11.59 -10.95 -5.28
CA LEU A 135 -12.65 -11.92 -5.57
C LEU A 135 -12.24 -12.85 -6.71
N GLN A 136 -12.60 -14.12 -6.62
CA GLN A 136 -12.71 -14.99 -7.78
C GLN A 136 -14.08 -14.80 -8.40
N LYS A 137 -14.10 -14.46 -9.69
CA LYS A 137 -15.29 -14.29 -10.52
C LYS A 137 -15.48 -15.53 -11.37
N THR A 138 -16.64 -16.17 -11.26
CA THR A 138 -17.09 -17.22 -12.19
C THR A 138 -18.21 -16.66 -13.06
N LEU A 139 -17.93 -16.40 -14.33
CA LEU A 139 -18.95 -15.94 -15.27
C LEU A 139 -20.06 -16.99 -15.47
N MET A 140 -21.28 -16.52 -15.64
CA MET A 140 -22.43 -17.33 -16.02
C MET A 140 -23.06 -16.78 -17.30
N THR A 141 -23.28 -17.66 -18.27
CA THR A 141 -23.96 -17.31 -19.53
C THR A 141 -24.99 -18.36 -19.83
N ALA A 142 -26.27 -17.96 -19.89
CA ALA A 142 -27.39 -18.87 -20.12
C ALA A 142 -27.39 -20.11 -19.17
N GLY A 143 -26.82 -19.97 -17.96
CA GLY A 143 -26.85 -20.98 -16.90
C GLY A 143 -25.64 -21.89 -16.91
N ALA A 144 -24.80 -21.80 -17.93
CA ALA A 144 -23.51 -22.47 -17.98
C ALA A 144 -22.45 -21.63 -17.24
N LYS A 145 -21.64 -22.30 -16.40
CA LYS A 145 -20.47 -21.70 -15.77
C LYS A 145 -19.36 -21.56 -16.79
N GLY A 146 -18.81 -20.36 -16.90
CA GLY A 146 -17.65 -20.03 -17.71
C GLY A 146 -16.35 -20.16 -16.93
N THR A 147 -15.32 -19.47 -17.44
CA THR A 147 -13.99 -19.43 -16.84
C THR A 147 -14.00 -18.69 -15.49
N VAL A 148 -13.19 -19.18 -14.55
CA VAL A 148 -12.89 -18.50 -13.29
C VAL A 148 -11.74 -17.54 -13.51
N SER A 149 -11.86 -16.31 -13.02
CA SER A 149 -10.82 -15.28 -13.10
C SER A 149 -10.79 -14.44 -11.82
N ASP A 150 -9.62 -13.97 -11.42
CA ASP A 150 -9.51 -13.02 -10.31
C ASP A 150 -9.98 -11.62 -10.75
N ILE A 151 -10.64 -10.90 -9.84
CA ILE A 151 -11.07 -9.53 -10.00
C ILE A 151 -10.74 -8.70 -8.75
N GLU A 152 -10.15 -7.53 -8.96
CA GLU A 152 -9.77 -6.63 -7.87
C GLU A 152 -10.98 -5.88 -7.32
N LEU A 153 -10.89 -5.48 -6.05
CA LEU A 153 -11.88 -4.64 -5.38
C LEU A 153 -11.62 -3.16 -5.69
N ASN A 154 -12.68 -2.44 -6.04
CA ASN A 154 -12.67 -0.97 -6.16
C ASN A 154 -13.54 -0.40 -5.04
N TYR A 155 -12.93 0.18 -4.00
CA TYR A 155 -13.70 0.82 -2.95
C TYR A 155 -14.27 2.17 -3.43
N ASP A 156 -15.59 2.27 -3.49
CA ASP A 156 -16.31 3.50 -3.81
C ASP A 156 -17.60 3.58 -2.99
N THR A 157 -17.72 4.61 -2.15
CA THR A 157 -18.89 4.83 -1.29
C THR A 157 -20.16 5.13 -2.07
N ASN A 158 -20.04 5.59 -3.31
CA ASN A 158 -21.18 5.81 -4.21
C ASN A 158 -21.59 4.55 -4.98
N ASN A 159 -20.82 3.46 -4.82
CA ASN A 159 -21.06 2.17 -5.47
C ASN A 159 -21.12 2.28 -7.00
N VAL A 160 -20.32 3.16 -7.61
CA VAL A 160 -20.32 3.38 -9.06
C VAL A 160 -19.51 2.27 -9.73
N ALA A 161 -20.20 1.42 -10.49
CA ALA A 161 -19.57 0.32 -11.20
C ALA A 161 -18.38 0.79 -12.06
N LYS A 162 -17.27 0.07 -11.95
CA LYS A 162 -16.03 0.31 -12.69
C LYS A 162 -15.67 -0.95 -13.48
N GLU A 163 -15.50 -0.78 -14.78
CA GLU A 163 -15.16 -1.89 -15.68
C GLU A 163 -13.86 -2.59 -15.22
N GLY A 164 -13.91 -3.92 -15.14
CA GLY A 164 -12.78 -4.75 -14.71
C GLY A 164 -12.60 -4.87 -13.20
N TYR A 165 -13.49 -4.31 -12.37
CA TYR A 165 -13.44 -4.38 -10.91
C TYR A 165 -14.77 -4.82 -10.33
N PHE A 166 -14.73 -5.40 -9.13
CA PHE A 166 -15.91 -5.46 -8.27
C PHE A 166 -15.93 -4.20 -7.42
N THR A 167 -16.91 -3.32 -7.64
CA THR A 167 -17.00 -2.08 -6.86
C THR A 167 -17.67 -2.38 -5.53
N THR A 168 -17.03 -2.02 -4.43
CA THR A 168 -17.51 -2.31 -3.07
C THR A 168 -17.71 -1.05 -2.25
N THR A 169 -18.73 -1.06 -1.42
CA THR A 169 -18.98 -0.06 -0.37
C THR A 169 -18.44 -0.50 0.98
N SER A 170 -17.93 -1.73 1.08
CA SER A 170 -17.30 -2.25 2.29
C SER A 170 -15.88 -1.69 2.37
N VAL A 171 -15.52 -1.09 3.51
CA VAL A 171 -14.21 -0.46 3.69
C VAL A 171 -13.10 -1.44 3.31
N TYR A 172 -12.17 -0.97 2.47
CA TYR A 172 -11.03 -1.75 2.01
C TYR A 172 -9.72 -0.98 2.27
N PRO A 173 -8.68 -1.60 2.87
CA PRO A 173 -8.66 -2.96 3.43
C PRO A 173 -9.71 -3.21 4.52
N VAL A 174 -10.02 -4.48 4.79
CA VAL A 174 -10.98 -4.84 5.84
C VAL A 174 -10.28 -4.80 7.20
N TYR A 175 -10.86 -4.11 8.18
CA TYR A 175 -10.34 -4.01 9.55
C TYR A 175 -11.26 -4.75 10.52
N ILE A 176 -10.69 -5.59 11.37
CA ILE A 176 -11.41 -6.36 12.39
C ILE A 176 -10.75 -6.10 13.74
N LYS A 177 -11.54 -5.68 14.73
CA LYS A 177 -11.02 -5.38 16.07
C LYS A 177 -10.56 -6.64 16.78
N SER A 178 -9.51 -6.48 17.59
CA SER A 178 -9.01 -7.54 18.47
C SER A 178 -10.09 -8.09 19.39
N THR A 179 -11.02 -7.25 19.87
CA THR A 179 -12.15 -7.67 20.72
C THR A 179 -13.11 -8.63 20.02
N ASP A 180 -13.35 -8.47 18.72
CA ASP A 180 -14.24 -9.34 17.95
C ASP A 180 -13.55 -10.70 17.70
N LEU A 181 -12.25 -10.66 17.36
CA LEU A 181 -11.42 -11.84 17.19
C LEU A 181 -11.23 -12.62 18.51
N ALA A 182 -11.15 -11.92 19.65
CA ALA A 182 -11.00 -12.50 20.97
C ALA A 182 -12.19 -13.38 21.39
N THR A 183 -13.36 -13.21 20.76
CA THR A 183 -14.54 -14.03 21.07
C THR A 183 -14.40 -15.48 20.61
N THR A 184 -13.47 -15.77 19.70
CA THR A 184 -13.31 -17.07 19.01
C THR A 184 -14.56 -17.56 18.28
N ASN A 185 -15.55 -16.68 18.11
CA ASN A 185 -16.72 -16.96 17.29
C ASN A 185 -16.36 -16.77 15.81
N GLU A 186 -17.12 -17.44 14.95
CA GLU A 186 -17.05 -17.16 13.52
C GLU A 186 -17.67 -15.79 13.24
N LEU A 187 -16.89 -14.93 12.61
CA LEU A 187 -17.29 -13.62 12.10
C LEU A 187 -17.80 -13.79 10.67
N ASP A 188 -18.83 -13.03 10.32
CA ASP A 188 -19.43 -12.99 9.01
C ASP A 188 -19.24 -11.61 8.39
N ILE A 189 -18.38 -11.54 7.37
CA ILE A 189 -17.91 -10.27 6.79
C ILE A 189 -18.44 -10.17 5.35
N PRO A 190 -19.56 -9.46 5.12
CA PRO A 190 -20.07 -9.25 3.78
C PRO A 190 -19.20 -8.27 2.98
N ILE A 191 -18.96 -8.58 1.71
CA ILE A 191 -18.33 -7.67 0.75
C ILE A 191 -19.44 -7.05 -0.12
N ASN A 192 -20.13 -6.05 0.43
CA ASN A 192 -21.24 -5.38 -0.23
C ASN A 192 -20.75 -4.56 -1.43
N GLY A 193 -21.41 -4.69 -2.58
CA GLY A 193 -20.96 -4.02 -3.80
C GLY A 193 -21.77 -4.36 -5.04
N ILE A 194 -21.24 -4.00 -6.20
CA ILE A 194 -21.78 -4.32 -7.53
C ILE A 194 -20.62 -4.81 -8.41
N GLY A 195 -20.85 -5.92 -9.11
CA GLY A 195 -19.84 -6.50 -10.00
C GLY A 195 -20.20 -6.35 -11.47
N GLU A 196 -21.31 -6.96 -11.91
CA GLU A 196 -21.69 -6.95 -13.33
C GLU A 196 -22.55 -5.74 -13.70
N ASN A 197 -23.11 -5.03 -12.71
CA ASN A 197 -23.99 -3.88 -12.92
C ASN A 197 -25.16 -4.19 -13.88
N LEU A 198 -25.68 -5.40 -13.77
CA LEU A 198 -26.85 -5.83 -14.52
C LEU A 198 -28.04 -5.18 -13.81
N SER A 199 -28.81 -4.36 -14.51
CA SER A 199 -29.91 -3.53 -13.97
C SER A 199 -31.06 -4.31 -13.26
N SER A 200 -30.86 -5.60 -13.01
CA SER A 200 -31.68 -6.57 -12.28
C SER A 200 -31.47 -6.51 -10.77
N LYS A 201 -32.46 -7.02 -10.02
CA LYS A 201 -32.46 -7.02 -8.54
C LYS A 201 -31.94 -8.33 -7.91
N ASN A 202 -31.38 -9.28 -8.69
CA ASN A 202 -30.92 -10.55 -8.13
C ASN A 202 -29.44 -10.50 -7.76
N PHE A 203 -29.21 -9.98 -6.55
CA PHE A 203 -27.88 -9.77 -6.00
C PHE A 203 -27.77 -10.38 -4.59
N LEU A 204 -26.65 -11.03 -4.33
CA LEU A 204 -26.21 -11.46 -3.00
C LEU A 204 -24.71 -11.12 -2.87
N ALA A 205 -24.35 -10.36 -1.84
CA ALA A 205 -22.94 -10.08 -1.57
C ALA A 205 -22.19 -11.39 -1.28
N PRO A 206 -20.93 -11.55 -1.71
CA PRO A 206 -20.09 -12.62 -1.21
C PRO A 206 -19.66 -12.31 0.23
N HIS A 207 -19.47 -13.34 1.05
CA HIS A 207 -19.08 -13.18 2.45
C HIS A 207 -17.78 -13.93 2.74
N LEU A 208 -16.93 -13.35 3.58
CA LEU A 208 -15.82 -14.02 4.23
C LEU A 208 -16.27 -14.48 5.62
N LYS A 209 -16.19 -15.79 5.86
CA LYS A 209 -16.27 -16.38 7.19
C LYS A 209 -14.87 -16.43 7.78
N LEU A 210 -14.70 -15.90 8.98
CA LEU A 210 -13.38 -15.79 9.63
C LEU A 210 -13.50 -16.14 11.11
N LYS A 211 -12.57 -16.95 11.62
CA LYS A 211 -12.49 -17.29 13.04
C LYS A 211 -11.05 -17.33 13.50
N PHE A 212 -10.73 -16.62 14.59
CA PHE A 212 -9.51 -16.85 15.35
C PHE A 212 -9.74 -17.99 16.34
N ASN A 213 -8.86 -19.00 16.35
CA ASN A 213 -9.08 -20.23 17.12
C ASN A 213 -8.53 -20.17 18.54
N GLY A 214 -7.81 -19.10 18.92
CA GLY A 214 -7.22 -18.95 20.26
C GLY A 214 -5.93 -19.74 20.47
N ASP A 215 -5.44 -20.44 19.45
CA ASP A 215 -4.25 -21.31 19.47
C ASP A 215 -3.15 -20.83 18.50
N GLY A 216 -3.23 -19.56 18.07
CA GLY A 216 -2.31 -19.00 17.07
C GLY A 216 -2.68 -19.36 15.62
N THR A 217 -3.85 -19.97 15.40
CA THR A 217 -4.38 -20.23 14.05
C THR A 217 -5.63 -19.42 13.74
N MET A 218 -5.89 -19.22 12.45
CA MET A 218 -7.09 -18.56 11.94
C MET A 218 -7.73 -19.44 10.85
N THR A 219 -9.04 -19.62 10.92
CA THR A 219 -9.81 -20.37 9.94
C THR A 219 -10.65 -19.40 9.10
N TYR A 220 -10.66 -19.59 7.78
CA TYR A 220 -11.49 -18.78 6.89
C TYR A 220 -12.02 -19.55 5.67
N TYR A 221 -13.12 -19.07 5.11
CA TYR A 221 -13.68 -19.52 3.83
C TYR A 221 -14.68 -18.51 3.28
N SER A 222 -14.96 -18.61 1.98
CA SER A 222 -15.96 -17.80 1.29
C SER A 222 -17.32 -18.48 1.30
N VAL A 223 -18.37 -17.67 1.49
CA VAL A 223 -19.72 -17.98 1.02
C VAL A 223 -19.92 -17.26 -0.30
N THR A 224 -20.35 -18.00 -1.33
CA THR A 224 -20.54 -17.47 -2.69
C THR A 224 -21.61 -16.38 -2.71
N GLY A 225 -21.27 -15.23 -3.27
CA GLY A 225 -22.21 -14.19 -3.70
C GLY A 225 -22.50 -14.28 -5.19
N TYR A 226 -23.45 -13.50 -5.67
CA TYR A 226 -23.80 -13.44 -7.09
C TYR A 226 -24.38 -12.08 -7.49
N ASP A 227 -24.17 -11.71 -8.74
CA ASP A 227 -24.83 -10.58 -9.42
C ASP A 227 -25.35 -11.11 -10.77
N THR A 228 -26.67 -11.24 -10.90
CA THR A 228 -27.29 -11.90 -12.05
C THR A 228 -28.53 -11.14 -12.54
N ASP A 229 -28.88 -11.37 -13.80
CA ASP A 229 -30.09 -10.86 -14.46
C ASP A 229 -31.42 -11.38 -13.87
N GLY A 230 -31.37 -12.20 -12.81
CA GLY A 230 -32.53 -12.90 -12.24
C GLY A 230 -32.90 -14.18 -13.00
N ASN A 231 -32.18 -14.52 -14.06
CA ASN A 231 -32.31 -15.77 -14.79
C ASN A 231 -31.01 -16.58 -14.70
N THR A 232 -30.16 -16.46 -15.71
CA THR A 232 -29.08 -17.42 -15.98
C THR A 232 -27.79 -16.75 -16.45
N THR A 233 -27.75 -15.42 -16.54
CA THR A 233 -26.56 -14.65 -16.95
C THR A 233 -26.10 -13.73 -15.82
N GLY A 234 -24.79 -13.65 -15.60
CA GLY A 234 -24.19 -12.83 -14.56
C GLY A 234 -22.86 -13.40 -14.09
N ALA A 235 -22.57 -13.29 -12.80
CA ALA A 235 -21.41 -13.90 -12.21
C ALA A 235 -21.65 -14.36 -10.77
N ASN A 236 -20.92 -15.40 -10.36
CA ASN A 236 -20.71 -15.73 -8.95
C ASN A 236 -19.38 -15.13 -8.51
N TYR A 237 -19.31 -14.79 -7.23
CA TYR A 237 -18.11 -14.25 -6.60
C TYR A 237 -17.76 -15.03 -5.35
N GLU A 238 -16.49 -15.33 -5.19
CA GLU A 238 -15.91 -15.92 -3.99
C GLU A 238 -14.80 -15.02 -3.45
N VAL A 239 -14.78 -14.78 -2.14
CA VAL A 239 -13.74 -13.97 -1.48
C VAL A 239 -12.47 -14.78 -1.31
N VAL A 240 -11.33 -14.21 -1.72
CA VAL A 240 -10.00 -14.78 -1.51
C VAL A 240 -9.21 -13.88 -0.57
N VAL A 241 -8.57 -14.49 0.43
CA VAL A 241 -7.70 -13.78 1.38
C VAL A 241 -6.27 -13.83 0.86
N ASP A 242 -5.73 -12.67 0.48
CA ASP A 242 -4.35 -12.54 -0.01
C ASP A 242 -3.35 -12.41 1.14
N ALA A 243 -3.68 -11.57 2.11
CA ALA A 243 -2.86 -11.35 3.28
C ALA A 243 -3.70 -10.98 4.50
N ILE A 244 -3.18 -11.36 5.66
CA ILE A 244 -3.66 -10.91 6.97
C ILE A 244 -2.49 -10.24 7.66
N ALA A 245 -2.72 -9.06 8.23
CA ALA A 245 -1.75 -8.32 9.01
C ALA A 245 -2.35 -7.85 10.32
N THR A 246 -1.49 -7.55 11.29
CA THR A 246 -1.85 -6.74 12.47
C THR A 246 -2.09 -5.29 12.07
N PHE A 247 -2.72 -4.53 12.95
CA PHE A 247 -2.66 -3.07 12.89
C PHE A 247 -2.87 -2.47 14.28
N SER A 248 -2.38 -1.25 14.44
CA SER A 248 -2.67 -0.36 15.57
C SER A 248 -3.06 1.03 15.05
N VAL A 249 -3.59 1.84 15.95
CA VAL A 249 -4.14 3.16 15.64
C VAL A 249 -3.30 4.23 16.30
N GLN A 250 -3.10 5.32 15.59
CA GLN A 250 -2.42 6.49 16.08
C GLN A 250 -3.06 7.77 15.55
N THR A 251 -2.61 8.91 16.05
CA THR A 251 -2.93 10.20 15.45
C THR A 251 -2.40 10.29 14.04
N ALA A 252 -3.15 10.94 13.14
CA ALA A 252 -2.75 11.16 11.75
C ALA A 252 -1.31 11.67 11.61
N VAL A 253 -0.62 11.19 10.57
CA VAL A 253 0.79 11.49 10.31
C VAL A 253 0.88 12.39 9.08
N ALA A 254 1.77 13.38 9.13
CA ALA A 254 2.01 14.25 7.98
C ALA A 254 2.57 13.44 6.80
N GLN A 255 1.91 13.56 5.65
CA GLN A 255 2.30 12.86 4.43
C GLN A 255 3.46 13.57 3.74
N LEU A 256 4.49 12.83 3.36
CA LEU A 256 5.64 13.38 2.63
C LEU A 256 5.28 13.56 1.15
N PRO A 257 5.68 14.66 0.49
CA PRO A 257 5.34 14.88 -0.91
C PRO A 257 6.13 13.94 -1.83
N ALA A 258 5.59 13.66 -3.02
CA ALA A 258 6.23 12.81 -4.04
C ALA A 258 7.63 13.26 -4.50
N SER A 259 8.01 14.51 -4.21
CA SER A 259 9.36 15.02 -4.46
C SER A 259 10.42 14.51 -3.48
N VAL A 260 10.03 13.93 -2.34
CA VAL A 260 10.96 13.37 -1.35
C VAL A 260 11.39 11.96 -1.76
N TYR A 261 12.69 11.74 -1.74
CA TYR A 261 13.29 10.44 -2.04
C TYR A 261 13.63 9.74 -0.73
N PHE A 262 13.05 8.56 -0.54
CA PHE A 262 13.41 7.67 0.56
C PHE A 262 14.72 6.94 0.28
N PHE A 263 15.02 6.70 -0.99
CA PHE A 263 16.27 6.11 -1.42
C PHE A 263 16.70 6.74 -2.75
N ASN A 264 18.00 6.98 -2.88
CA ASN A 264 18.64 7.42 -4.11
C ASN A 264 20.04 6.81 -4.16
N GLY A 265 20.29 5.90 -5.09
CA GLY A 265 21.49 5.09 -5.13
C GLY A 265 21.43 4.03 -6.23
N SER A 266 22.10 2.90 -6.00
CA SER A 266 22.08 1.73 -6.89
C SER A 266 22.26 0.48 -6.02
N THR A 267 21.26 -0.40 -6.01
CA THR A 267 21.32 -1.67 -5.27
C THR A 267 20.49 -2.74 -5.98
N ASP A 268 20.95 -3.97 -6.00
CA ASP A 268 20.23 -5.18 -6.43
C ASP A 268 19.77 -6.03 -5.23
N SER A 269 19.74 -5.42 -4.04
CA SER A 269 19.37 -6.08 -2.79
C SER A 269 18.50 -5.14 -1.93
N ASP A 270 18.78 -5.04 -0.63
CA ASP A 270 18.02 -4.23 0.29
C ASP A 270 18.32 -2.73 0.08
N ALA A 271 17.27 -1.94 0.00
CA ALA A 271 17.33 -0.48 -0.02
C ALA A 271 16.78 0.07 1.30
N THR A 272 17.65 0.65 2.12
CA THR A 272 17.24 1.37 3.33
C THR A 272 16.58 2.69 2.95
N LEU A 273 15.42 2.95 3.56
CA LEU A 273 14.57 4.09 3.25
C LEU A 273 14.73 5.19 4.28
N SER A 274 15.47 6.23 3.92
CA SER A 274 15.68 7.41 4.75
C SER A 274 14.42 8.29 4.78
N GLY A 275 13.83 8.45 5.96
CA GLY A 275 12.67 9.33 6.17
C GLY A 275 11.30 8.67 6.02
N ALA A 276 11.23 7.41 5.59
CA ALA A 276 10.03 6.61 5.76
C ALA A 276 9.83 6.32 7.26
N SER A 277 8.59 6.40 7.73
CA SER A 277 8.23 5.90 9.06
C SER A 277 8.28 4.37 9.11
N ASP A 278 8.33 3.81 10.31
CA ASP A 278 8.53 2.37 10.59
C ASP A 278 7.51 1.49 9.85
N PHE A 279 6.29 1.99 9.63
CA PHE A 279 5.21 1.30 8.93
C PHE A 279 4.66 2.09 7.73
N TYR A 280 5.46 3.01 7.18
CA TYR A 280 5.13 3.77 5.97
C TYR A 280 3.88 4.66 6.07
N GLU A 281 3.48 5.04 7.28
CA GLU A 281 2.33 5.90 7.54
C GLU A 281 2.44 7.27 6.86
N ASN A 282 3.67 7.75 6.67
CA ASN A 282 3.97 9.01 5.99
C ASN A 282 4.18 8.91 4.47
N ALA A 283 4.03 7.72 3.87
CA ALA A 283 3.97 7.55 2.42
C ALA A 283 2.54 7.83 1.95
N MET A 284 2.36 8.72 0.97
CA MET A 284 1.06 9.24 0.51
C MET A 284 0.08 8.14 0.05
N ASP A 285 0.10 7.77 -1.23
CA ASP A 285 -0.73 6.68 -1.78
C ASP A 285 0.07 5.37 -1.90
N GLY A 286 1.36 5.41 -1.61
CA GLY A 286 2.26 4.26 -1.68
C GLY A 286 3.70 4.62 -2.01
N LEU A 287 4.46 3.62 -2.45
CA LEU A 287 5.86 3.77 -2.89
C LEU A 287 6.00 3.63 -4.40
N GLU A 288 6.83 4.47 -5.01
CA GLU A 288 7.22 4.42 -6.41
C GLU A 288 8.70 4.04 -6.51
N LEU A 289 8.95 2.85 -7.07
CA LEU A 289 10.28 2.24 -7.18
C LEU A 289 10.77 2.39 -8.61
N ASN A 290 11.84 3.13 -8.78
CA ASN A 290 12.48 3.36 -10.06
C ASN A 290 13.69 2.44 -10.18
N LEU A 291 13.66 1.53 -11.14
CA LEU A 291 14.82 0.73 -11.51
C LEU A 291 15.76 1.54 -12.42
N GLU A 292 17.05 1.17 -12.44
CA GLU A 292 17.99 1.70 -13.44
C GLU A 292 17.48 1.39 -14.85
N SER A 293 17.68 2.31 -15.79
CA SER A 293 17.09 2.19 -17.13
C SER A 293 17.91 1.36 -18.10
N SER A 294 19.23 1.26 -17.88
CA SER A 294 20.19 0.63 -18.77
C SER A 294 21.10 -0.34 -18.00
N TYR A 295 21.35 -1.50 -18.58
CA TYR A 295 22.15 -2.57 -17.98
C TYR A 295 23.18 -3.05 -18.97
N SER A 296 24.39 -3.32 -18.46
CA SER A 296 25.46 -3.97 -19.22
C SER A 296 25.74 -5.34 -18.62
N VAL A 297 25.71 -6.39 -19.44
CA VAL A 297 25.97 -7.76 -18.99
C VAL A 297 27.20 -8.29 -19.70
N ASN A 298 28.12 -8.84 -18.90
CA ASN A 298 29.31 -9.50 -19.38
C ASN A 298 29.01 -10.97 -19.66
N MET A 299 29.18 -11.40 -20.91
CA MET A 299 29.08 -12.79 -21.33
C MET A 299 30.47 -13.29 -21.74
N SER A 300 30.95 -14.36 -21.10
CA SER A 300 32.19 -15.01 -21.55
C SER A 300 31.98 -15.71 -22.90
N ALA A 301 32.77 -15.29 -23.88
CA ALA A 301 32.90 -15.94 -25.17
C ALA A 301 33.77 -17.21 -25.07
N TYR A 302 33.84 -17.97 -26.18
CA TYR A 302 34.87 -19.00 -26.31
C TYR A 302 36.25 -18.37 -26.11
N SER A 303 37.12 -19.01 -25.33
CA SER A 303 38.53 -18.60 -25.08
C SER A 303 38.73 -17.20 -24.48
N SER A 304 38.72 -17.06 -23.15
CA SER A 304 39.27 -15.90 -22.41
C SER A 304 38.81 -14.48 -22.80
N ARG A 305 37.83 -14.33 -23.70
CA ARG A 305 37.27 -13.05 -24.16
C ARG A 305 35.88 -12.86 -23.57
N SER A 306 35.59 -11.63 -23.18
CA SER A 306 34.30 -11.21 -22.64
C SER A 306 33.65 -10.24 -23.63
N ALA A 307 32.39 -10.48 -23.97
CA ALA A 307 31.56 -9.52 -24.68
C ALA A 307 30.66 -8.80 -23.66
N PHE A 308 30.45 -7.50 -23.86
CA PHE A 308 29.49 -6.72 -23.10
C PHE A 308 28.28 -6.48 -24.00
N PHE A 309 27.08 -6.73 -23.48
CA PHE A 309 25.85 -6.36 -24.16
C PHE A 309 25.08 -5.38 -23.27
N ASP A 310 24.55 -4.34 -23.91
CA ASP A 310 23.75 -3.33 -23.24
C ASP A 310 22.28 -3.45 -23.66
N PHE A 311 21.36 -3.31 -22.70
CA PHE A 311 19.93 -3.22 -22.97
C PHE A 311 19.26 -2.21 -22.06
N ASN A 312 18.11 -1.69 -22.52
CA ASN A 312 17.22 -0.89 -21.68
C ASN A 312 16.02 -1.70 -21.21
N LEU A 313 15.50 -1.40 -20.02
CA LEU A 313 14.29 -2.06 -19.48
C LEU A 313 13.08 -1.91 -20.41
N ASN A 314 12.91 -0.73 -21.00
CA ASN A 314 11.80 -0.46 -21.90
C ASN A 314 11.87 -1.31 -23.18
N ASP A 315 13.08 -1.63 -23.64
CA ASP A 315 13.25 -2.45 -24.84
C ASP A 315 12.68 -3.85 -24.60
N ILE A 316 12.94 -4.42 -23.42
CA ILE A 316 12.45 -5.74 -22.98
C ILE A 316 11.03 -5.68 -22.38
N GLY A 317 10.33 -4.55 -22.51
CA GLY A 317 8.93 -4.41 -22.08
C GLY A 317 8.72 -4.39 -20.57
N LEU A 318 9.77 -4.13 -19.77
CA LEU A 318 9.64 -3.94 -18.33
C LEU A 318 9.36 -2.46 -18.01
N SER A 319 8.19 -2.20 -17.43
CA SER A 319 7.76 -0.86 -17.04
C SER A 319 8.37 -0.42 -15.71
N SER A 320 9.13 0.67 -15.72
CA SER A 320 9.57 1.40 -14.53
C SER A 320 8.99 2.81 -14.60
N PRO A 321 8.43 3.38 -13.52
CA PRO A 321 8.49 2.86 -12.15
C PRO A 321 7.45 1.79 -11.81
N ILE A 322 7.76 0.99 -10.78
CA ILE A 322 6.84 0.06 -10.13
C ILE A 322 6.13 0.80 -9.00
N ARG A 323 4.80 0.76 -8.95
CA ARG A 323 4.01 1.36 -7.86
C ARG A 323 3.50 0.31 -6.90
N ILE A 324 3.80 0.49 -5.62
CA ILE A 324 3.30 -0.33 -4.53
C ILE A 324 2.29 0.51 -3.74
N PRO A 325 0.98 0.22 -3.82
CA PRO A 325 -0.03 1.00 -3.12
C PRO A 325 0.09 0.85 -1.60
N LYS A 326 -0.39 1.86 -0.86
CA LYS A 326 -0.20 1.97 0.60
C LYS A 326 -0.76 0.79 1.37
N ASP A 327 -1.87 0.21 0.93
CA ASP A 327 -2.49 -1.00 1.50
C ASP A 327 -1.57 -2.23 1.43
N LYS A 328 -0.67 -2.30 0.46
CA LYS A 328 0.35 -3.35 0.32
C LYS A 328 1.65 -3.07 1.09
N LEU A 329 1.82 -1.91 1.71
CA LEU A 329 2.98 -1.60 2.57
C LEU A 329 2.88 -2.26 3.96
N ILE A 330 2.81 -3.59 3.98
CA ILE A 330 2.75 -4.42 5.20
C ILE A 330 4.14 -5.01 5.46
N VAL A 331 4.71 -4.79 6.63
CA VAL A 331 6.03 -5.32 6.99
C VAL A 331 6.01 -6.85 6.94
N GLY A 332 6.87 -7.42 6.09
CA GLY A 332 6.99 -8.85 5.82
C GLY A 332 6.31 -9.32 4.54
N LEU A 333 5.40 -8.53 3.95
CA LEU A 333 4.68 -8.90 2.72
C LEU A 333 5.64 -8.98 1.54
N THR A 334 5.49 -10.04 0.73
CA THR A 334 6.26 -10.22 -0.52
C THR A 334 5.32 -10.11 -1.71
N LEU A 335 5.56 -9.13 -2.57
CA LEU A 335 4.86 -8.98 -3.84
C LEU A 335 5.57 -9.85 -4.88
N ASN A 336 4.91 -10.93 -5.30
CA ASN A 336 5.42 -11.80 -6.35
C ASN A 336 4.90 -11.34 -7.71
N ASN A 337 5.57 -11.78 -8.77
CA ASN A 337 5.12 -11.58 -10.15
C ASN A 337 4.87 -10.11 -10.51
N VAL A 338 5.69 -9.20 -9.96
CA VAL A 338 5.58 -7.75 -10.14
C VAL A 338 5.55 -7.38 -11.62
N PHE A 339 6.32 -8.10 -12.43
CA PHE A 339 6.24 -8.05 -13.88
C PHE A 339 5.46 -9.23 -14.47
N LYS A 340 4.47 -8.96 -15.32
CA LYS A 340 3.61 -9.98 -15.95
C LYS A 340 4.24 -10.67 -17.17
N GLY A 341 5.39 -10.19 -17.65
CA GLY A 341 6.09 -10.74 -18.79
C GLY A 341 7.17 -9.79 -19.33
N ILE A 342 7.95 -10.26 -20.28
CA ILE A 342 8.92 -9.46 -21.03
C ILE A 342 8.76 -9.65 -22.53
N LYS A 343 9.22 -8.65 -23.29
CA LYS A 343 9.46 -8.79 -24.72
C LYS A 343 10.83 -9.45 -24.92
N ILE A 344 10.84 -10.58 -25.63
CA ILE A 344 12.09 -11.21 -26.05
C ILE A 344 12.74 -10.31 -27.10
N ILE A 345 14.02 -10.01 -26.90
CA ILE A 345 14.85 -9.29 -27.89
C ILE A 345 16.08 -10.13 -28.17
N ASP A 346 16.39 -10.26 -29.46
CA ASP A 346 17.64 -10.82 -29.96
C ASP A 346 18.53 -9.68 -30.46
N TYR A 347 19.72 -9.55 -29.88
CA TYR A 347 20.78 -8.66 -30.32
C TYR A 347 21.71 -9.46 -31.22
N SER A 348 21.73 -9.18 -32.52
CA SER A 348 22.47 -9.97 -33.51
C SER A 348 23.93 -9.55 -33.73
N GLU A 349 24.47 -8.61 -32.94
CA GLU A 349 25.84 -8.18 -33.11
C GLU A 349 26.83 -9.27 -32.71
N TYR A 350 27.58 -9.74 -33.72
CA TYR A 350 28.60 -10.76 -33.58
C TYR A 350 29.87 -10.10 -33.05
N VAL A 351 30.00 -9.99 -31.72
CA VAL A 351 31.20 -9.45 -31.09
C VAL A 351 32.08 -10.62 -30.64
N ASP A 352 33.31 -10.69 -31.18
CA ASP A 352 34.36 -11.60 -30.72
C ASP A 352 33.99 -13.11 -30.64
N GLY A 353 33.14 -13.59 -31.56
CA GLY A 353 32.80 -15.01 -31.64
C GLY A 353 31.72 -15.47 -30.64
N VAL A 354 31.01 -14.53 -30.02
CA VAL A 354 29.71 -14.79 -29.41
C VAL A 354 28.66 -14.59 -30.50
N GLY A 355 27.78 -15.57 -30.73
CA GLY A 355 26.56 -15.34 -31.49
C GLY A 355 25.70 -14.23 -30.85
N GLY A 356 24.58 -13.89 -31.47
CA GLY A 356 23.69 -12.88 -30.89
C GLY A 356 23.28 -13.22 -29.44
N VAL A 357 22.86 -12.23 -28.66
CA VAL A 357 22.43 -12.40 -27.27
C VAL A 357 20.92 -12.17 -27.19
N SER A 358 20.21 -12.93 -26.36
CA SER A 358 18.79 -12.73 -26.14
C SER A 358 18.43 -12.58 -24.67
N VAL A 359 17.50 -11.66 -24.39
CA VAL A 359 16.81 -11.61 -23.09
C VAL A 359 15.54 -12.45 -23.24
N ASN A 360 15.48 -13.59 -22.56
CA ASN A 360 14.52 -14.66 -22.89
C ASN A 360 13.55 -15.03 -21.76
N GLY A 361 13.69 -14.40 -20.59
CA GLY A 361 12.69 -14.52 -19.53
C GLY A 361 13.01 -13.67 -18.31
N ILE A 362 12.08 -13.64 -17.38
CA ILE A 362 12.30 -13.13 -16.03
C ILE A 362 12.85 -14.31 -15.20
N GLY A 363 13.93 -14.08 -14.46
CA GLY A 363 14.50 -15.07 -13.55
C GLY A 363 13.80 -14.99 -12.20
N LYS A 364 14.06 -13.91 -11.46
CA LYS A 364 13.41 -13.59 -10.19
C LYS A 364 12.47 -12.40 -10.34
N ASN A 365 11.42 -12.35 -9.54
CA ASN A 365 10.33 -11.38 -9.73
C ASN A 365 9.59 -11.09 -8.42
N SER A 366 10.30 -10.62 -7.40
CA SER A 366 9.67 -10.30 -6.13
C SER A 366 10.19 -9.02 -5.49
N ILE A 367 9.34 -8.40 -4.69
CA ILE A 367 9.67 -7.25 -3.84
C ILE A 367 9.14 -7.53 -2.44
N LYS A 368 10.00 -7.45 -1.43
CA LYS A 368 9.62 -7.65 -0.03
C LYS A 368 9.63 -6.34 0.72
N ILE A 369 8.52 -6.05 1.39
CA ILE A 369 8.38 -4.92 2.30
C ILE A 369 8.99 -5.30 3.64
N MET A 370 9.90 -4.48 4.15
CA MET A 370 10.59 -4.70 5.42
C MET A 370 10.43 -3.47 6.32
N ASP A 371 10.91 -3.52 7.55
CA ASP A 371 10.95 -2.33 8.39
C ASP A 371 11.97 -1.33 7.82
N LYS A 372 11.51 -0.11 7.47
CA LYS A 372 12.31 0.97 6.86
C LYS A 372 13.20 0.56 5.69
N SER A 373 12.82 -0.49 4.98
CA SER A 373 13.61 -1.02 3.88
C SER A 373 12.75 -1.79 2.90
N ILE A 374 13.21 -1.88 1.65
CA ILE A 374 12.61 -2.75 0.65
C ILE A 374 13.70 -3.67 0.14
N SER A 375 13.41 -4.97 0.09
CA SER A 375 14.26 -5.93 -0.62
C SER A 375 13.72 -6.10 -2.03
N ILE A 376 14.58 -5.95 -3.03
CA ILE A 376 14.24 -6.30 -4.41
C ILE A 376 14.98 -7.58 -4.79
N ASP A 377 14.26 -8.51 -5.43
CA ASP A 377 14.83 -9.75 -5.95
C ASP A 377 14.25 -9.97 -7.34
N ILE A 378 14.76 -9.18 -8.29
CA ILE A 378 14.28 -9.10 -9.65
C ILE A 378 15.45 -9.32 -10.60
N SER A 379 15.32 -10.28 -11.50
CA SER A 379 16.35 -10.56 -12.49
C SER A 379 15.77 -10.93 -13.85
N VAL A 380 16.57 -10.76 -14.89
CA VAL A 380 16.26 -11.24 -16.24
C VAL A 380 17.27 -12.31 -16.67
N ASN A 381 16.79 -13.28 -17.42
CA ASN A 381 17.61 -14.33 -18.00
C ASN A 381 18.14 -13.86 -19.35
N VAL A 382 19.46 -13.88 -19.47
CA VAL A 382 20.20 -13.51 -20.67
C VAL A 382 20.90 -14.75 -21.21
N LYS A 383 20.76 -15.03 -22.50
CA LYS A 383 21.27 -16.24 -23.14
C LYS A 383 22.01 -15.92 -24.46
N PRO A 384 23.14 -16.57 -24.78
CA PRO A 384 23.67 -16.54 -26.13
C PRO A 384 22.77 -17.35 -27.06
N THR A 385 22.40 -16.78 -28.21
CA THR A 385 21.50 -17.39 -29.21
C THR A 385 22.02 -18.72 -29.77
N ASP A 386 23.33 -18.91 -29.78
CA ASP A 386 24.02 -20.07 -30.37
C ASP A 386 24.49 -21.12 -29.34
N LYS A 387 24.23 -20.92 -28.03
CA LYS A 387 24.74 -21.80 -26.96
C LYS A 387 23.66 -22.23 -25.98
N ASN A 388 23.98 -23.30 -25.24
CA ASN A 388 23.23 -23.70 -24.06
C ASN A 388 23.84 -23.01 -22.83
N GLY A 389 22.99 -22.37 -22.03
CA GLY A 389 23.36 -21.62 -20.83
C GLY A 389 22.71 -20.25 -20.78
N SER A 390 22.28 -19.82 -19.60
CA SER A 390 21.75 -18.49 -19.33
C SER A 390 22.45 -17.89 -18.11
N VAL A 391 22.64 -16.57 -18.13
CA VAL A 391 23.11 -15.79 -17.00
C VAL A 391 21.93 -14.99 -16.45
N SER A 392 21.78 -14.96 -15.13
CA SER A 392 20.80 -14.09 -14.45
C SER A 392 21.42 -12.71 -14.28
N GLN A 393 20.81 -11.69 -14.86
CA GLN A 393 21.16 -10.29 -14.62
C GLN A 393 20.18 -9.71 -13.61
N GLU A 394 20.67 -9.43 -12.40
CA GLU A 394 19.89 -8.74 -11.36
C GLU A 394 19.62 -7.30 -11.79
N LEU A 395 18.38 -6.86 -11.61
CA LEU A 395 17.96 -5.49 -11.85
C LEU A 395 18.21 -4.65 -10.61
N ARG A 396 18.54 -3.38 -10.80
CA ARG A 396 18.96 -2.48 -9.73
C ARG A 396 17.92 -1.42 -9.47
N LEU A 397 17.58 -1.24 -8.21
CA LEU A 397 16.81 -0.11 -7.72
C LEU A 397 17.70 1.13 -7.73
N ALA A 398 17.28 2.14 -8.48
CA ALA A 398 17.95 3.43 -8.52
C ALA A 398 17.39 4.39 -7.47
N LYS A 399 16.07 4.34 -7.25
CA LYS A 399 15.39 5.36 -6.45
C LYS A 399 14.05 4.85 -5.91
N VAL A 400 13.71 5.30 -4.70
CA VAL A 400 12.39 5.12 -4.08
C VAL A 400 11.84 6.46 -3.64
N SER A 401 10.60 6.76 -4.02
CA SER A 401 9.84 7.92 -3.56
C SER A 401 8.42 7.51 -3.17
N THR A 402 7.66 8.43 -2.60
CA THR A 402 6.21 8.28 -2.50
C THR A 402 5.52 8.78 -3.79
N PHE A 403 4.28 8.37 -4.04
CA PHE A 403 3.47 8.90 -5.15
C PHE A 403 2.08 9.35 -4.70
N LYS A 404 1.42 10.17 -5.53
CA LYS A 404 0.00 10.52 -5.43
C LYS A 404 -0.68 10.14 -6.74
N ASN A 405 -1.84 9.47 -6.67
CA ASN A 405 -2.65 9.09 -7.83
C ASN A 405 -3.47 10.25 -8.39
#